data_AF-A0AA34X1A1-F1
#
_entry.id   AF-A0AA34X1A1-F1
#
_cell.length_a   1.000
_cell.length_b   1.000
_cell.length_c   1.000
_cell.angle_alpha   90.00
_cell.angle_beta   90.00
_cell.angle_gamma   90.00
#
_symmetry.space_group_name_H-M   'P 1'
#
loop_
_entity.id
_entity.type
_entity.pdbx_description
1 polymer ?
#
loop_
_entity_poly.entity_id
_entity_poly.type
_entity_poly.pdbx_seq_one_letter_code
_entity_poly.pdbx_strand_id
1 'polypeptide(L)'
;MVRPYNTPKRYLCLNLDGCGQILPDWLMVFCEIARQVRVQKIGPGGELELRSPIWSSAGVETLDRRKKILAHLEAKVPPQMLRFSRRKGRSPIAVIGVNFEDCLSGGQTLSGGDHVQLSQD
;
A
#
# COMPACT_ATOMS: atom_id res chain seq x y z
N MET A 1 19.77 32.94 -3.31
CA MET A 1 18.49 32.74 -2.56
C MET A 1 17.92 31.38 -2.92
N VAL A 2 18.08 30.40 -2.02
CA VAL A 2 17.49 29.06 -2.18
C VAL A 2 16.03 29.17 -1.75
N ARG A 3 15.08 28.95 -2.68
CA ARG A 3 13.66 28.87 -2.31
C ARG A 3 13.49 27.64 -1.41
N PRO A 4 12.89 27.77 -0.21
CA PRO A 4 12.61 26.60 0.60
C PRO A 4 11.67 25.67 -0.18
N TYR A 5 12.04 24.40 -0.28
CA TYR A 5 11.18 23.34 -0.81
C TYR A 5 9.95 23.22 0.10
N ASN A 6 8.93 24.01 -0.19
CA ASN A 6 7.67 24.07 0.57
C ASN A 6 6.71 22.95 0.13
N THR A 7 7.25 21.77 -0.18
CA THR A 7 6.42 20.58 -0.38
C THR A 7 6.02 20.06 0.99
N PRO A 8 4.72 19.96 1.31
CA PRO A 8 4.28 19.34 2.55
C PRO A 8 4.87 17.93 2.60
N LYS A 9 5.62 17.63 3.66
CA LYS A 9 6.11 16.27 3.92
C LYS A 9 4.88 15.39 4.14
N ARG A 10 4.68 14.41 3.27
CA ARG A 10 3.51 13.52 3.23
C ARG A 10 3.92 12.17 3.81
N TYR A 11 3.17 11.69 4.80
CA TYR A 11 3.53 10.50 5.56
C TYR A 11 2.43 9.44 5.40
N LEU A 12 2.83 8.21 5.08
CA LEU A 12 1.96 7.04 5.20
C LEU A 12 2.08 6.51 6.63
N CYS A 13 1.00 6.53 7.40
CA CYS A 13 0.94 5.92 8.73
C CYS A 13 0.35 4.51 8.61
N LEU A 14 1.18 3.49 8.85
CA LEU A 14 0.73 2.11 8.93
C LEU A 14 0.60 1.72 10.41
N ASN A 15 -0.59 1.30 10.85
CA ASN A 15 -0.73 0.78 12.21
C ASN A 15 -0.16 -0.64 12.29
N LEU A 16 0.93 -0.79 13.05
CA LEU A 16 1.63 -2.05 13.27
C LEU A 16 1.17 -2.78 14.55
N ASP A 17 0.11 -2.32 15.22
CA ASP A 17 -0.42 -3.00 16.40
C ASP A 17 -0.79 -4.46 16.11
N GLY A 18 -0.48 -5.34 17.07
CA GLY A 18 -0.72 -6.78 16.99
C GLY A 18 0.27 -7.55 16.13
N CYS A 19 1.30 -6.90 15.59
CA CYS A 19 2.32 -7.57 14.80
C CYS A 19 3.46 -8.14 15.68
N GLY A 20 3.19 -9.26 16.34
CA GLY A 20 4.13 -9.89 17.30
C GLY A 20 5.42 -10.49 16.68
N GLN A 21 5.48 -10.67 15.36
CA GLN A 21 6.67 -11.18 14.66
C GLN A 21 6.61 -10.78 13.18
N ILE A 22 6.80 -9.50 12.89
CA ILE A 22 6.95 -9.04 11.51
C ILE A 22 8.36 -9.42 11.03
N LEU A 23 8.43 -10.30 10.04
CA LEU A 23 9.51 -10.26 9.08
C LEU A 23 9.23 -9.06 8.15
N PRO A 24 10.17 -8.12 7.94
CA PRO A 24 9.95 -6.85 7.26
C PRO A 24 9.62 -6.99 5.76
N ASP A 25 9.56 -8.22 5.25
CA ASP A 25 9.38 -8.54 3.83
C ASP A 25 8.03 -8.08 3.27
N TRP A 26 6.93 -8.15 4.04
CA TRP A 26 5.64 -7.62 3.58
C TRP A 26 5.67 -6.10 3.36
N LEU A 27 6.38 -5.37 4.23
CA LEU A 27 6.54 -3.92 4.11
C LEU A 27 7.40 -3.58 2.90
N MET A 28 8.47 -4.36 2.67
CA MET A 28 9.31 -4.22 1.47
C MET A 28 8.52 -4.49 0.19
N VAL A 29 7.67 -5.53 0.17
CA VAL A 29 6.76 -5.81 -0.96
C VAL A 29 5.80 -4.64 -1.18
N PHE A 30 5.22 -4.09 -0.12
CA PHE A 30 4.34 -2.92 -0.23
C PHE A 30 5.06 -1.70 -0.80
N CYS A 31 6.25 -1.37 -0.30
CA CYS A 31 7.07 -0.27 -0.81
C CYS A 31 7.42 -0.46 -2.29
N GLU A 32 7.73 -1.69 -2.70
CA GLU A 32 8.07 -1.99 -4.08
C GLU A 32 6.83 -1.91 -5.00
N ILE A 33 5.65 -2.32 -4.53
CA ILE A 33 4.38 -2.07 -5.24
C ILE A 33 4.16 -0.57 -5.43
N ALA A 34 4.28 0.23 -4.36
CA ALA A 34 4.12 1.68 -4.43
C ALA A 34 5.12 2.34 -5.39
N ARG A 35 6.38 1.89 -5.37
CA ARG A 35 7.42 2.35 -6.29
C ARG A 35 7.05 2.03 -7.73
N GLN A 36 6.60 0.81 -8.03
CA GLN A 36 6.24 0.42 -9.40
C GLN A 36 5.00 1.15 -9.90
N VAL A 37 3.98 1.35 -9.07
CA VAL A 37 2.80 2.15 -9.41
C VAL A 37 3.22 3.56 -9.84
N ARG A 38 4.11 4.20 -9.08
CA ARG A 38 4.62 5.53 -9.40
C ARG A 38 5.46 5.57 -10.67
N VAL A 39 6.37 4.60 -10.86
CA VAL A 39 7.25 4.53 -12.04
C VAL A 39 6.45 4.25 -13.32
N GLN A 40 5.46 3.35 -13.23
CA GLN A 40 4.61 2.95 -14.35
C GLN A 40 3.41 3.89 -14.55
N LYS A 41 3.24 4.90 -13.67
CA LYS A 41 2.11 5.84 -13.67
C LYS A 41 0.75 5.13 -13.70
N ILE A 42 0.61 4.09 -12.87
CA ILE A 42 -0.61 3.29 -12.78
C ILE A 42 -1.63 4.09 -11.96
N GLY A 43 -2.69 4.53 -12.62
CA GLY A 43 -3.79 5.24 -11.97
C GLY A 43 -4.76 4.31 -11.23
N PRO A 44 -5.78 4.89 -10.57
CA PRO A 44 -6.88 4.14 -9.96
C PRO A 44 -7.55 3.16 -10.92
N GLY A 45 -7.88 1.97 -10.41
CA GLY A 45 -8.42 0.86 -11.19
C GLY A 45 -7.37 0.13 -12.04
N GLY A 46 -6.14 0.64 -12.09
CA GLY A 46 -5.05 0.00 -12.79
C GLY A 46 -4.60 -1.30 -12.13
N GLU A 47 -4.04 -2.18 -12.96
CA GLU A 47 -3.56 -3.49 -12.54
C GLU A 47 -2.02 -3.54 -12.62
N LEU A 48 -1.39 -4.01 -11.55
CA LEU A 48 0.04 -4.29 -11.49
C LEU A 48 0.26 -5.79 -11.29
N GLU A 49 0.92 -6.43 -12.24
CA GLU A 49 1.28 -7.84 -12.10
C GLU A 49 2.45 -8.02 -11.13
N LEU A 50 2.28 -8.83 -10.09
CA LEU A 50 3.30 -9.11 -9.08
C LEU A 50 4.31 -10.14 -9.59
N ARG A 51 5.18 -9.70 -10.50
CA ARG A 51 6.26 -10.50 -11.11
C ARG A 51 7.49 -10.59 -10.19
N SER A 52 8.46 -11.42 -10.59
CA SER A 52 9.70 -11.69 -9.84
C SER A 52 10.38 -10.44 -9.25
N PRO A 53 10.53 -9.30 -9.96
CA PRO A 53 11.22 -8.13 -9.42
C PRO A 53 10.62 -7.57 -8.12
N ILE A 54 9.31 -7.73 -7.91
CA ILE A 54 8.65 -7.26 -6.68
C ILE A 54 9.01 -8.17 -5.51
N TRP A 55 9.03 -9.48 -5.75
CA TRP A 55 9.33 -10.47 -4.73
C TRP A 55 10.83 -10.55 -4.41
N SER A 56 11.68 -10.53 -5.43
CA SER A 56 13.13 -10.62 -5.29
C SER A 56 13.70 -9.41 -4.57
N SER A 57 13.20 -8.20 -4.85
CA SER A 57 13.64 -6.97 -4.17
C SER A 57 13.27 -6.95 -2.69
N ALA A 58 12.27 -7.73 -2.29
CA ALA A 58 11.88 -7.92 -0.89
C ALA A 58 12.50 -9.18 -0.25
N GLY A 59 13.38 -9.91 -0.95
CA GLY A 59 13.99 -11.15 -0.45
C GLY A 59 13.01 -12.34 -0.36
N VAL A 60 11.92 -12.33 -1.13
CA VAL A 60 10.83 -13.32 -1.04
C VAL A 60 10.96 -14.36 -2.15
N GLU A 61 11.63 -15.47 -1.83
CA GLU A 61 11.93 -16.50 -2.83
C GLU A 61 10.83 -17.56 -2.96
N THR A 62 10.17 -17.93 -1.86
CA THR A 62 9.24 -19.07 -1.85
C THR A 62 7.79 -18.67 -2.08
N LEU A 63 7.04 -19.52 -2.80
CA LEU A 63 5.61 -19.29 -3.07
C LEU A 63 4.76 -19.27 -1.79
N ASP A 64 5.09 -20.09 -0.79
CA ASP A 64 4.39 -20.09 0.50
C ASP A 64 4.52 -18.74 1.22
N ARG A 65 5.73 -18.17 1.20
CA ARG A 65 6.01 -16.86 1.77
C ARG A 65 5.24 -15.76 1.05
N ARG A 66 5.19 -15.80 -0.29
CA ARG A 66 4.39 -14.85 -1.10
C ARG A 66 2.92 -14.89 -0.72
N LYS A 67 2.34 -16.08 -0.51
CA LYS A 67 0.94 -16.22 -0.06
C LYS A 67 0.70 -15.59 1.31
N LYS A 68 1.59 -15.83 2.27
CA LYS A 68 1.51 -15.25 3.62
C LYS A 68 1.59 -13.73 3.59
N ILE A 69 2.50 -13.17 2.80
CA ILE A 69 2.64 -11.72 2.62
C ILE A 69 1.37 -11.13 2.01
N LEU A 70 0.82 -11.74 0.95
CA LEU A 70 -0.41 -11.25 0.33
C LEU A 70 -1.57 -11.25 1.32
N ALA A 71 -1.76 -12.32 2.07
CA ALA A 71 -2.80 -12.39 3.10
C ALA A 71 -2.59 -11.32 4.18
N HIS A 72 -1.34 -11.05 4.57
CA HIS A 72 -1.03 -10.00 5.53
C HIS A 72 -1.31 -8.60 4.99
N LEU A 73 -0.95 -8.33 3.73
CA LEU A 73 -1.25 -7.08 3.06
C LEU A 73 -2.75 -6.86 2.93
N GLU A 74 -3.53 -7.88 2.59
CA GLU A 74 -5.00 -7.80 2.56
C GLU A 74 -5.61 -7.49 3.94
N ALA A 75 -4.99 -7.97 5.01
CA ALA A 75 -5.46 -7.72 6.38
C ALA A 75 -5.08 -6.34 6.91
N LYS A 76 -3.93 -5.79 6.47
CA LYS A 76 -3.38 -4.52 6.99
C LYS A 76 -3.66 -3.31 6.11
N VAL A 77 -3.78 -3.50 4.80
CA VAL A 77 -4.03 -2.43 3.84
C VAL A 77 -5.51 -2.41 3.48
N PRO A 78 -6.19 -1.26 3.61
CA PRO A 78 -7.60 -1.18 3.27
C PRO A 78 -7.87 -1.54 1.79
N PRO A 79 -8.98 -2.24 1.49
CA PRO A 79 -9.30 -2.67 0.12
C PRO A 79 -9.58 -1.51 -0.84
N GLN A 80 -9.93 -0.33 -0.34
CA GLN A 80 -10.04 0.90 -1.15
C GLN A 80 -8.68 1.46 -1.60
N MET A 81 -7.59 1.00 -0.98
CA MET A 81 -6.21 1.36 -1.33
C MET A 81 -5.59 0.30 -2.23
N LEU A 82 -5.63 -0.97 -1.82
CA LEU A 82 -4.96 -2.05 -2.55
C LEU A 82 -5.76 -3.35 -2.43
N ARG A 83 -6.00 -4.02 -3.55
CA ARG A 83 -6.61 -5.37 -3.59
C ARG A 83 -5.74 -6.31 -4.37
N PHE A 84 -5.84 -7.61 -4.07
CA PHE A 84 -5.11 -8.62 -4.80
C PHE A 84 -6.08 -9.59 -5.48
N SER A 85 -5.87 -9.80 -6.78
CA SER A 85 -6.55 -10.81 -7.58
C SER A 85 -5.60 -11.98 -7.79
N ARG A 86 -6.06 -13.18 -7.42
CA ARG A 86 -5.29 -14.42 -7.50
C ARG A 86 -5.97 -15.36 -8.48
N ARG A 87 -5.27 -15.74 -9.55
CA ARG A 87 -5.71 -16.77 -10.51
C ARG A 87 -4.75 -17.95 -10.48
N LYS A 88 -5.29 -19.17 -10.50
CA LYS A 88 -4.49 -20.40 -10.49
C LYS A 88 -3.55 -20.40 -11.71
N GLY A 89 -2.26 -20.65 -11.47
CA GLY A 89 -1.25 -20.71 -12.53
C GLY A 89 -0.79 -19.37 -13.10
N ARG A 90 -1.20 -18.23 -12.51
CA ARG A 90 -0.74 -16.89 -12.91
C ARG A 90 -0.12 -16.15 -11.73
N SER A 91 0.74 -15.18 -12.05
CA SER A 91 1.21 -14.21 -11.07
C SER A 91 0.01 -13.50 -10.43
N PRO A 92 0.03 -13.21 -9.12
CA PRO A 92 -0.98 -12.38 -8.49
C PRO A 92 -0.99 -10.98 -9.12
N ILE A 93 -2.16 -10.35 -9.17
CA ILE A 93 -2.33 -8.98 -9.68
C ILE A 93 -2.72 -8.09 -8.50
N ALA A 94 -2.04 -6.97 -8.34
CA ALA A 94 -2.45 -5.89 -7.45
C ALA A 94 -3.35 -4.91 -8.22
N VAL A 95 -4.55 -4.68 -7.71
CA VAL A 95 -5.50 -3.69 -8.24
C VAL A 95 -5.38 -2.44 -7.38
N ILE A 96 -5.04 -1.33 -8.02
CA ILE A 96 -4.75 -0.04 -7.38
C ILE A 96 -6.06 0.68 -7.12
N GLY A 97 -6.37 0.96 -5.86
CA GLY A 97 -7.59 1.66 -5.48
C GLY A 97 -7.50 3.18 -5.68
N VAL A 98 -8.65 3.86 -5.66
CA VAL A 98 -8.76 5.32 -5.81
C VAL A 98 -7.94 6.09 -4.77
N ASN A 99 -7.84 5.54 -3.55
CA ASN A 99 -7.10 6.17 -2.47
C ASN A 99 -5.62 5.75 -2.45
N PHE A 100 -5.12 4.99 -3.44
CA PHE A 100 -3.74 4.56 -3.42
C PHE A 100 -2.78 5.75 -3.58
N GLU A 101 -3.04 6.62 -4.56
CA GLU A 101 -2.29 7.87 -4.67
C GLU A 101 -2.63 8.82 -3.54
N ASP A 102 -3.88 8.93 -3.07
CA ASP A 102 -4.22 9.80 -1.94
C ASP A 102 -3.52 9.39 -0.64
N CYS A 103 -3.39 8.10 -0.35
CA CYS A 103 -2.62 7.59 0.79
C CYS A 103 -1.11 7.77 0.61
N LEU A 104 -0.61 7.82 -0.64
CA LEU A 104 0.80 8.11 -0.95
C LEU A 104 1.09 9.62 -1.10
N SER A 105 0.05 10.43 -1.32
CA SER A 105 0.10 11.87 -1.59
C SER A 105 -0.50 12.72 -0.45
N GLY A 106 -1.00 12.09 0.61
CA GLY A 106 -1.38 12.72 1.88
C GLY A 106 -2.82 13.26 1.93
N GLY A 107 -3.79 12.59 1.31
CA GLY A 107 -5.21 12.87 1.40
C GLY A 107 -5.93 11.83 2.26
N GLN A 108 -6.37 12.26 3.45
CA GLN A 108 -7.29 11.59 4.38
C GLN A 108 -6.71 10.48 5.29
N THR A 109 -6.65 10.81 6.58
CA THR A 109 -6.81 9.89 7.69
C THR A 109 -8.12 9.12 7.51
N LEU A 110 -8.06 7.80 7.34
CA LEU A 110 -9.22 6.94 7.54
C LEU A 110 -9.48 6.83 9.05
N SER A 111 -9.97 7.91 9.65
CA SER A 111 -10.55 7.89 10.99
C SER A 111 -12.03 7.53 10.84
N GLY A 112 -12.34 6.25 10.98
CA GLY A 112 -13.69 5.86 11.40
C GLY A 112 -13.87 6.33 12.83
N GLY A 113 -14.66 7.38 13.04
CA GLY A 113 -15.01 7.90 14.35
C GLY A 113 -15.76 9.22 14.21
N ASP A 114 -17.05 9.18 14.50
CA ASP A 114 -18.03 10.28 14.44
C ASP A 114 -17.47 11.62 14.94
N HIS A 115 -17.40 12.61 14.06
CA HIS A 115 -17.22 14.00 14.47
C HIS A 115 -18.60 14.65 14.60
N VAL A 116 -19.06 14.74 15.84
CA VAL A 116 -20.18 15.60 16.25
C VAL A 116 -19.87 17.04 15.86
N GLN A 117 -20.80 17.62 15.10
CA GLN A 117 -20.83 19.00 14.67
C GLN A 117 -21.15 19.89 15.88
N LEU A 118 -20.19 20.70 16.32
CA LEU A 118 -20.43 21.78 17.27
C LEU A 118 -20.67 23.07 16.48
N SER A 119 -21.95 23.44 16.38
CA SER A 119 -22.38 24.79 16.01
C SER A 119 -21.80 25.80 17.01
N GLN A 120 -21.25 26.90 16.53
CA GLN A 120 -20.96 28.08 17.33
C GLN A 120 -22.06 29.12 17.05
N ASP A 121 -22.77 29.51 18.11
CA ASP A 121 -23.53 30.76 18.22
C ASP A 121 -22.59 31.98 18.32
#